data_AF-W5LW36-F1
#
_entry.id   AF-W5LW36-F1
#
_cell.length_a   1.000
_cell.length_b   1.000
_cell.length_c   1.000
_cell.angle_alpha   90.00
_cell.angle_beta   90.00
_cell.angle_gamma   90.00
#
_symmetry.space_group_name_H-M   'P 1'
#
loop_
_entity.id
_entity.type
_entity.pdbx_description
1 polymer ?
#
loop_
_entity_poly.entity_id
_entity_poly.type
_entity_poly.pdbx_seq_one_letter_code
_entity_poly.pdbx_strand_id
1 'polypeptide(L)'
;GPGAALGRTLWGMLGLGSFGFQLQEVPGGQRIITTTRSHSNKLVTECVQAMQPHDVIRVGGAGNKIIQLVEGKASAYVFASPGCKKWDTCAPEAILHAVGGKLTDIHGKAYRYDRHVKHMNSTGVLATLRNHEYYTSRVPEAVKKALLS
;
A
#
# COMPACT_ATOMS: atom_id res chain seq x y z
N GLY A 1 8.18 5.04 -27.12
CA GLY A 1 8.55 4.99 -28.54
C GLY A 1 7.38 5.47 -29.39
N PRO A 2 7.61 5.89 -30.64
CA PRO A 2 6.59 6.39 -31.58
C PRO A 2 5.65 5.26 -32.04
N GLY A 3 4.77 4.83 -31.14
CA GLY A 3 3.88 3.68 -31.29
C GLY A 3 3.37 3.10 -29.95
N ALA A 4 3.85 3.60 -28.80
CA ALA A 4 3.25 3.26 -27.52
C ALA A 4 1.91 3.99 -27.37
N ALA A 5 0.81 3.25 -27.25
CA ALA A 5 -0.45 3.82 -26.81
C ALA A 5 -0.22 4.46 -25.43
N LEU A 6 -0.40 5.78 -25.33
CA LEU A 6 -0.18 6.50 -24.08
C LEU A 6 -1.38 6.31 -23.15
N GLY A 7 -1.09 5.90 -21.92
CA GLY A 7 -2.08 5.74 -20.87
C GLY A 7 -2.76 4.37 -20.88
N ARG A 8 -3.26 4.00 -19.71
CA ARG A 8 -4.10 2.82 -19.49
C ARG A 8 -5.06 3.10 -18.35
N THR A 9 -6.18 2.38 -18.34
CA THR A 9 -7.19 2.44 -17.28
C THR A 9 -7.21 1.13 -16.53
N LEU A 10 -7.06 1.21 -15.21
CA LEU A 10 -7.28 0.09 -14.31
C LEU A 10 -8.64 0.27 -13.65
N TRP A 11 -9.38 -0.82 -13.50
CA TRP A 11 -10.65 -0.84 -12.80
C TRP A 11 -10.84 -2.19 -12.09
N GLY A 12 -11.71 -2.23 -11.10
CA GLY A 12 -12.01 -3.47 -10.39
C GLY A 12 -13.30 -3.40 -9.60
N MET A 13 -13.86 -4.57 -9.31
CA MET A 13 -15.07 -4.75 -8.54
C MET A 13 -14.92 -6.00 -7.66
N LEU A 14 -15.20 -5.87 -6.36
CA LEU A 14 -15.19 -7.00 -5.45
C LEU A 14 -16.19 -8.06 -5.91
N GLY A 15 -15.76 -9.33 -5.91
CA GLY A 15 -16.55 -10.45 -6.43
C GLY A 15 -16.44 -10.67 -7.94
N LEU A 16 -15.89 -9.72 -8.71
CA LEU A 16 -15.64 -9.87 -10.15
C LEU A 16 -14.14 -9.98 -10.47
N GLY A 17 -13.32 -9.14 -9.85
CA GLY A 17 -11.88 -9.05 -10.12
C GLY A 17 -11.42 -7.64 -10.47
N SER A 18 -10.15 -7.51 -10.85
CA SER A 18 -9.54 -6.27 -11.34
C SER A 18 -8.87 -6.46 -12.69
N PHE A 19 -8.90 -5.43 -13.52
CA PHE A 19 -8.53 -5.48 -14.94
C PHE A 19 -7.68 -4.27 -15.35
N GLY A 20 -7.01 -4.37 -16.50
CA GLY A 20 -6.15 -3.32 -17.05
C GLY A 20 -4.67 -3.43 -16.66
N PHE A 21 -4.27 -4.55 -16.06
CA PHE A 21 -2.88 -4.89 -15.73
C PHE A 21 -2.67 -6.41 -15.76
N GLN A 22 -1.41 -6.84 -15.84
CA GLN A 22 -1.04 -8.25 -15.66
C GLN A 22 -0.73 -8.48 -14.18
N LEU A 23 -1.52 -9.33 -13.51
CA LEU A 23 -1.26 -9.68 -12.12
C LEU A 23 0.03 -10.49 -12.02
N GLN A 24 0.93 -10.05 -11.14
CA GLN A 24 2.22 -10.70 -10.91
C GLN A 24 2.63 -10.56 -9.44
N GLU A 25 3.22 -11.63 -8.89
CA GLU A 25 3.83 -11.60 -7.55
C GLU A 25 5.32 -11.30 -7.65
N VAL A 26 5.91 -10.79 -6.56
CA VAL A 26 7.35 -10.50 -6.52
C VAL A 26 8.15 -11.81 -6.68
N PRO A 27 9.09 -11.89 -7.64
CA PRO A 27 9.89 -13.09 -7.86
C PRO A 27 10.76 -13.46 -6.64
N GLY A 28 10.92 -14.77 -6.41
CA GLY A 28 11.90 -15.29 -5.45
C GLY A 28 11.64 -14.94 -3.98
N GLY A 29 10.40 -14.56 -3.61
CA GLY A 29 10.04 -14.26 -2.23
C GLY A 29 10.73 -13.00 -1.66
N GLN A 30 11.23 -12.11 -2.53
CA GLN A 30 11.91 -10.91 -2.09
C GLN A 30 10.95 -9.94 -1.38
N ARG A 31 11.40 -9.44 -0.24
CA ARG A 31 10.76 -8.34 0.50
C ARG A 31 11.19 -6.99 -0.06
N ILE A 32 10.55 -6.55 -1.13
CA ILE A 32 10.72 -5.20 -1.71
C ILE A 32 9.65 -4.29 -1.12
N ILE A 33 10.03 -3.19 -0.46
CA ILE A 33 9.09 -2.28 0.20
C ILE A 33 8.95 -1.00 -0.60
N THR A 34 7.74 -0.65 -1.03
CA THR A 34 7.47 0.64 -1.66
C THR A 34 6.96 1.64 -0.62
N THR A 35 7.45 2.88 -0.67
CA THR A 35 7.04 3.94 0.26
C THR A 35 7.09 5.32 -0.39
N THR A 36 6.73 6.35 0.37
CA THR A 36 6.70 7.75 -0.06
C THR A 36 8.07 8.24 -0.52
N ARG A 37 8.09 9.01 -1.61
CA ARG A 37 9.29 9.72 -2.08
C ARG A 37 9.56 11.02 -1.33
N SER A 38 8.50 11.75 -0.98
CA SER A 38 8.59 13.18 -0.60
C SER A 38 8.03 13.50 0.79
N HIS A 39 7.44 12.53 1.48
CA HIS A 39 6.82 12.72 2.80
C HIS A 39 7.37 11.71 3.83
N SER A 40 8.68 11.45 3.78
CA SER A 40 9.32 10.51 4.68
C SER A 40 9.64 11.19 6.02
N ASN A 41 9.59 10.42 7.10
CA ASN A 41 10.03 10.84 8.44
C ASN A 41 10.66 9.65 9.17
N LYS A 42 11.06 9.86 10.43
CA LYS A 42 11.68 8.81 11.27
C LYS A 42 10.76 7.59 11.44
N LEU A 43 9.48 7.79 11.75
CA LEU A 43 8.51 6.68 11.93
C LEU A 43 8.32 5.86 10.66
N VAL A 44 8.22 6.51 9.49
CA VAL A 44 8.15 5.82 8.19
C VAL A 44 9.40 4.96 7.98
N THR A 45 10.58 5.54 8.25
CA THR A 45 11.86 4.85 8.03
C THR A 45 12.01 3.66 8.96
N GLU A 46 11.74 3.83 10.26
CA GLU A 46 11.78 2.75 11.26
C GLU A 46 10.82 1.61 10.92
N CYS A 47 9.58 1.95 10.55
CA CYS A 47 8.58 0.96 10.17
C CYS A 47 9.00 0.18 8.91
N VAL A 48 9.54 0.87 7.89
CA VAL A 48 10.06 0.22 6.68
C VAL A 48 11.21 -0.72 7.01
N GLN A 49 12.17 -0.30 7.84
CA GLN A 49 13.31 -1.16 8.22
C GLN A 49 12.89 -2.37 9.04
N ALA A 50 11.88 -2.24 9.89
CA ALA A 50 11.34 -3.36 10.67
C ALA A 50 10.77 -4.50 9.80
N MET A 51 10.41 -4.22 8.54
CA MET A 51 9.98 -5.24 7.57
C MET A 51 11.12 -6.14 7.06
N GLN A 52 12.38 -5.80 7.40
CA GLN A 52 13.59 -6.43 6.89
C GLN A 52 13.64 -6.44 5.35
N PRO A 53 13.54 -5.27 4.71
CA PRO A 53 13.52 -5.16 3.25
C PRO A 53 14.83 -5.68 2.64
N HIS A 54 14.73 -6.35 1.50
CA HIS A 54 15.89 -6.55 0.62
C HIS A 54 16.13 -5.29 -0.23
N ASP A 55 15.06 -4.57 -0.58
CA ASP A 55 15.13 -3.30 -1.31
C ASP A 55 13.97 -2.37 -0.92
N VAL A 56 14.16 -1.06 -1.12
CA VAL A 56 13.19 0.00 -0.80
C VAL A 56 12.98 0.94 -1.99
N ILE A 57 11.80 0.89 -2.58
CA ILE A 57 11.37 1.76 -3.69
C ILE A 57 10.70 3.02 -3.14
N ARG A 58 11.22 4.21 -3.46
CA ARG A 58 10.64 5.49 -3.03
C ARG A 58 9.95 6.20 -4.19
N VAL A 59 8.62 6.21 -4.19
CA VAL A 59 7.80 6.79 -5.28
C VAL A 59 6.62 7.63 -4.80
N GLY A 60 6.18 8.55 -5.66
CA GLY A 60 4.96 9.33 -5.48
C GLY A 60 3.70 8.55 -5.85
N GLY A 61 2.56 8.98 -5.31
CA GLY A 61 1.22 8.48 -5.64
C GLY A 61 0.82 7.21 -4.88
N ALA A 62 -0.35 7.23 -4.20
CA ALA A 62 -0.88 6.05 -3.53
C ALA A 62 -1.31 4.97 -4.54
N GLY A 63 -2.03 5.36 -5.59
CA GLY A 63 -2.39 4.45 -6.69
C GLY A 63 -1.19 3.81 -7.37
N ASN A 64 -0.12 4.57 -7.63
CA ASN A 64 1.12 4.04 -8.20
C ASN A 64 1.76 2.96 -7.31
N LYS A 65 1.71 3.12 -5.98
CA LYS A 65 2.24 2.11 -5.05
C LYS A 65 1.39 0.84 -5.07
N ILE A 66 0.07 0.93 -5.23
CA ILE A 66 -0.76 -0.27 -5.42
C ILE A 66 -0.50 -0.94 -6.76
N ILE A 67 -0.27 -0.17 -7.83
CA ILE A 67 0.16 -0.72 -9.13
C ILE A 67 1.45 -1.52 -8.97
N GLN A 68 2.43 -1.01 -8.20
CA GLN A 68 3.65 -1.77 -7.92
C GLN A 68 3.40 -3.09 -7.19
N LEU A 69 2.38 -3.17 -6.32
CA LEU A 69 2.03 -4.41 -5.64
C LEU A 69 1.43 -5.43 -6.61
N VAL A 70 0.43 -5.02 -7.40
CA VAL A 70 -0.29 -5.95 -8.29
C VAL A 70 0.52 -6.35 -9.52
N GLU A 71 1.57 -5.60 -9.88
CA GLU A 71 2.51 -5.94 -10.95
C GLU A 71 3.84 -6.56 -10.44
N GLY A 72 3.90 -6.99 -9.18
CA GLY A 72 5.06 -7.71 -8.65
C GLY A 72 6.36 -6.89 -8.55
N LYS A 73 6.27 -5.56 -8.58
CA LYS A 73 7.42 -4.64 -8.40
C LYS A 73 7.74 -4.41 -6.93
N ALA A 74 6.74 -4.49 -6.06
CA ALA A 74 6.90 -4.38 -4.61
C ALA A 74 6.05 -5.43 -3.89
N SER A 75 6.54 -5.89 -2.74
CA SER A 75 5.87 -6.89 -1.91
C SER A 75 4.91 -6.26 -0.89
N ALA A 76 5.25 -5.07 -0.41
CA ALA A 76 4.41 -4.29 0.51
C ALA A 76 4.57 -2.78 0.27
N TYR A 77 3.48 -2.06 0.50
CA TYR A 77 3.44 -0.62 0.64
C TYR A 77 3.34 -0.29 2.12
N VAL A 78 4.36 0.39 2.66
CA VAL A 78 4.43 0.79 4.07
C VAL A 78 4.54 2.30 4.19
N PHE A 79 3.61 2.92 4.92
CA PHE A 79 3.61 4.34 5.22
C PHE A 79 3.09 4.62 6.62
N ALA A 80 4.00 4.60 7.60
CA ALA A 80 3.71 4.88 9.00
C ALA A 80 3.72 6.39 9.30
N SER A 81 2.76 7.12 8.73
CA SER A 81 2.57 8.55 8.97
C SER A 81 1.13 8.96 8.62
N PRO A 82 0.56 9.97 9.29
CA PRO A 82 -0.60 10.67 8.74
C PRO A 82 -0.24 11.31 7.39
N GLY A 83 -1.24 11.52 6.53
CA GLY A 83 -1.09 12.33 5.32
C GLY A 83 -1.99 11.88 4.18
N CYS A 84 -2.13 10.57 3.98
CA CYS A 84 -3.11 10.02 3.05
C CYS A 84 -4.52 10.30 3.55
N LYS A 85 -5.45 10.46 2.62
CA LYS A 85 -6.88 10.62 2.89
C LYS A 85 -7.66 9.47 2.26
N LYS A 86 -8.97 9.43 2.53
CA LYS A 86 -9.86 8.38 2.02
C LYS A 86 -9.82 8.28 0.49
N TRP A 87 -9.75 9.39 -0.23
CA TRP A 87 -9.63 9.36 -1.69
C TRP A 87 -8.29 8.80 -2.21
N ASP A 88 -7.22 8.83 -1.42
CA ASP A 88 -5.95 8.21 -1.81
C ASP A 88 -5.97 6.68 -1.70
N THR A 89 -6.89 6.12 -0.91
CA THR A 89 -6.93 4.69 -0.57
C THR A 89 -8.14 3.96 -1.13
N CYS A 90 -9.30 4.62 -1.29
CA CYS A 90 -10.56 3.98 -1.68
C CYS A 90 -10.46 3.17 -3.00
N ALA A 91 -10.16 3.82 -4.12
CA ALA A 91 -10.06 3.12 -5.40
C ALA A 91 -8.88 2.13 -5.47
N PRO A 92 -7.67 2.47 -4.99
CA PRO A 92 -6.57 1.52 -4.96
C PRO A 92 -6.83 0.28 -4.07
N GLU A 93 -7.50 0.46 -2.93
CA GLU A 93 -7.90 -0.65 -2.06
C GLU A 93 -8.84 -1.62 -2.76
N ALA A 94 -9.88 -1.11 -3.45
CA ALA A 94 -10.80 -1.94 -4.20
C ALA A 94 -10.09 -2.79 -5.28
N ILE A 95 -9.16 -2.18 -6.02
CA ILE A 95 -8.34 -2.88 -7.02
C ILE A 95 -7.52 -4.00 -6.37
N LEU A 96 -6.87 -3.72 -5.24
CA LEU A 96 -6.01 -4.67 -4.54
C LEU A 96 -6.80 -5.81 -3.92
N HIS A 97 -7.92 -5.51 -3.25
CA HIS A 97 -8.79 -6.50 -2.62
C HIS A 97 -9.41 -7.45 -3.63
N ALA A 98 -9.82 -6.96 -4.80
CA ALA A 98 -10.40 -7.79 -5.85
C ALA A 98 -9.41 -8.81 -6.47
N VAL A 99 -8.11 -8.72 -6.17
CA VAL A 99 -7.09 -9.73 -6.53
C VAL A 99 -6.50 -10.44 -5.29
N GLY A 100 -7.22 -10.39 -4.17
CA GLY A 100 -6.88 -11.10 -2.93
C GLY A 100 -5.83 -10.42 -2.06
N GLY A 101 -5.44 -9.18 -2.38
CA GLY A 101 -4.57 -8.39 -1.51
C GLY A 101 -5.33 -7.72 -0.36
N LYS A 102 -4.59 -7.09 0.56
CA LYS A 102 -5.14 -6.37 1.71
C LYS A 102 -4.54 -4.97 1.80
N LEU A 103 -5.35 -4.00 2.23
CA LEU A 103 -4.94 -2.64 2.59
C LEU A 103 -5.60 -2.29 3.92
N THR A 104 -4.80 -1.82 4.86
CA THR A 104 -5.24 -1.43 6.20
C THR A 104 -4.47 -0.20 6.66
N ASP A 105 -4.74 0.28 7.86
CA ASP A 105 -3.76 1.07 8.59
C ASP A 105 -2.60 0.22 9.13
N ILE A 106 -1.62 0.85 9.77
CA ILE A 106 -0.46 0.14 10.37
C ILE A 106 -0.83 -0.77 11.55
N HIS A 107 -2.04 -0.66 12.09
CA HIS A 107 -2.55 -1.54 13.14
C HIS A 107 -3.30 -2.76 12.59
N GLY A 108 -3.43 -2.88 11.26
CA GLY A 108 -4.22 -3.93 10.62
C GLY A 108 -5.72 -3.63 10.60
N LYS A 109 -6.14 -2.39 10.89
CA LYS A 109 -7.56 -2.00 10.86
C LYS A 109 -7.99 -1.60 9.46
N ALA A 110 -9.11 -2.15 9.00
CA ALA A 110 -9.73 -1.78 7.73
C ALA A 110 -10.24 -0.33 7.75
N TYR A 111 -10.17 0.33 6.59
CA TYR A 111 -10.73 1.67 6.44
C TYR A 111 -12.24 1.66 6.28
N ARG A 112 -12.86 2.76 6.70
CA ARG A 112 -14.26 3.09 6.41
C ARG A 112 -14.31 4.25 5.43
N TYR A 113 -15.29 4.20 4.53
CA TYR A 113 -15.49 5.16 3.45
C TYR A 113 -16.88 5.79 3.44
N ASP A 114 -17.66 5.64 4.52
CA ASP A 114 -18.97 6.27 4.62
C ASP A 114 -18.87 7.80 4.67
N ARG A 115 -19.97 8.48 4.35
CA ARG A 115 -20.03 9.95 4.19
C ARG A 115 -19.63 10.75 5.45
N HIS A 116 -19.57 10.13 6.63
CA HIS A 116 -19.33 10.81 7.90
C HIS A 116 -17.91 10.54 8.46
N VAL A 117 -17.10 9.72 7.80
CA VAL A 117 -15.74 9.43 8.29
C VAL A 117 -14.84 10.64 8.20
N LYS A 118 -13.89 10.74 9.14
CA LYS A 118 -12.77 11.67 8.99
C LYS A 118 -11.99 11.34 7.71
N HIS A 119 -11.77 12.35 6.88
CA HIS A 119 -11.07 12.19 5.61
C HIS A 119 -9.62 11.72 5.79
N MET A 120 -8.95 12.15 6.86
CA MET A 120 -7.55 11.77 7.14
C MET A 120 -7.44 10.28 7.51
N ASN A 121 -6.43 9.62 6.96
CA ASN A 121 -5.91 8.35 7.44
C ASN A 121 -4.79 8.65 8.45
N SER A 122 -5.15 8.83 9.72
CA SER A 122 -4.21 9.28 10.76
C SER A 122 -3.18 8.23 11.13
N THR A 123 -3.53 6.95 11.01
CA THR A 123 -2.74 5.80 11.44
C THR A 123 -1.89 5.19 10.33
N GLY A 124 -1.61 5.93 9.25
CA GLY A 124 -0.76 5.46 8.16
C GLY A 124 -1.38 4.34 7.32
N VAL A 125 -0.65 3.83 6.32
CA VAL A 125 -1.15 2.81 5.37
C VAL A 125 -0.20 1.62 5.33
N LEU A 126 -0.76 0.42 5.38
CA LEU A 126 -0.07 -0.84 5.11
C LEU A 126 -0.86 -1.61 4.04
N ALA A 127 -0.24 -1.91 2.91
CA ALA A 127 -0.89 -2.68 1.85
C ALA A 127 0.03 -3.76 1.27
N THR A 128 -0.53 -4.91 0.93
CA THR A 128 0.23 -6.08 0.48
C THR A 128 -0.60 -6.92 -0.48
N LEU A 129 0.00 -7.47 -1.53
CA LEU A 129 -0.68 -8.46 -2.37
C LEU A 129 -0.79 -9.83 -1.67
N ARG A 130 0.24 -10.21 -0.90
CA ARG A 130 0.34 -11.47 -0.13
C ARG A 130 0.97 -11.23 1.23
N ASN A 131 0.86 -12.21 2.13
CA ASN A 131 1.54 -12.24 3.43
C ASN A 131 1.26 -11.03 4.34
N HIS A 132 0.03 -10.50 4.32
CA HIS A 132 -0.30 -9.30 5.09
C HIS A 132 0.01 -9.44 6.58
N GLU A 133 -0.33 -10.58 7.20
CA GLU A 133 -0.07 -10.83 8.61
C GLU A 133 1.41 -10.72 8.97
N TYR A 134 2.32 -11.15 8.08
CA TYR A 134 3.77 -11.01 8.29
C TYR A 134 4.17 -9.54 8.41
N TYR A 135 3.67 -8.66 7.53
CA TYR A 135 4.04 -7.25 7.58
C TYR A 135 3.37 -6.55 8.75
N THR A 136 2.11 -6.88 9.07
CA THR A 136 1.42 -6.32 10.24
C THR A 136 2.11 -6.73 11.55
N SER A 137 2.60 -7.97 11.67
CA SER A 137 3.30 -8.44 12.87
C SER A 137 4.68 -7.79 13.07
N ARG A 138 5.25 -7.19 12.02
CA ARG A 138 6.55 -6.52 12.04
C ARG A 138 6.47 -5.04 12.39
N VAL A 139 5.27 -4.44 12.40
CA VAL A 139 5.10 -3.03 12.76
C VAL A 139 5.55 -2.84 14.22
N PRO A 140 6.58 -2.01 14.50
CA PRO A 140 7.09 -1.85 15.85
C PRO A 140 6.04 -1.26 16.81
N GLU A 141 6.02 -1.71 18.05
CA GLU A 141 5.11 -1.18 19.07
C GLU A 141 5.29 0.33 19.31
N ALA A 142 6.52 0.84 19.19
CA ALA A 142 6.79 2.27 19.26
C ALA A 142 6.09 3.05 18.14
N VAL A 143 6.11 2.51 16.90
CA VAL A 143 5.42 3.11 15.75
C VAL A 143 3.91 3.06 15.93
N LYS A 144 3.37 1.93 16.42
CA LYS A 144 1.93 1.80 16.73
C LYS A 144 1.51 2.87 17.74
N LYS A 145 2.21 2.98 18.86
CA LYS A 145 1.88 3.95 19.92
C LYS A 145 1.94 5.40 19.42
N ALA A 146 2.94 5.74 18.60
CA ALA A 146 3.12 7.09 18.07
C ALA A 146 2.03 7.53 17.07
N LEU A 147 1.24 6.59 16.52
CA LEU A 147 0.17 6.87 15.57
C LEU A 147 -1.23 6.75 16.18
N LEU A 148 -1.35 6.34 17.44
CA LEU A 148 -2.61 6.33 18.19
C LEU A 148 -2.86 7.65 18.95
N SER A 149 -1.80 8.41 19.21
CA SER A 149 -1.82 9.73 19.86
C SER A 149 -2.24 10.83 18.89
#